data_AF-A0A8H2WIC0-F1
#
_entry.id   AF-A0A8H2WIC0-F1
#
_cell.length_a   1.000
_cell.length_b   1.000
_cell.length_c   1.000
_cell.angle_alpha   90.00
_cell.angle_beta   90.00
_cell.angle_gamma   90.00
#
_symmetry.space_group_name_H-M   'P 1'
#
loop_
_entity.id
_entity.type
_entity.pdbx_description
1 polymer ?
#
loop_
_entity_poly.entity_id
_entity_poly.type
_entity_poly.pdbx_seq_one_letter_code
_entity_poly.pdbx_strand_id
1 'polypeptide(L)'
;MNMCRRCHPDKFPDEPLATVAFQKLSYAYSVLSDTRKRRLYDANGSTEPGRAQNMHDADDTLNKVLLAIWADFLDADFQLIRMFLRSIGEMNPKLHFSDETTEILLQALVNLRDVIVSGQQHFRLLKFELMRLYEIQHALRQLSYFDVPGRLKLTIQLARLTIALPVNVDKAIMAEQREGNNQQGGIGRPRGREGRKRLTHADLKSIAIHGA
;
A
#
# COMPACT_ATOMS: atom_id res chain seq x y z
N MET A 1 14.44 -23.95 24.08
CA MET A 1 13.69 -23.21 25.12
C MET A 1 14.12 -23.52 26.57
N ASN A 2 14.86 -24.59 26.86
CA ASN A 2 15.13 -25.01 28.25
C ASN A 2 16.16 -24.14 29.00
N MET A 3 17.06 -23.43 28.30
CA MET A 3 18.12 -22.65 28.94
C MET A 3 17.62 -21.30 29.50
N CYS A 4 16.63 -20.64 28.89
CA CYS A 4 16.08 -19.38 29.40
C CYS A 4 15.38 -19.55 30.76
N ARG A 5 14.79 -20.73 31.01
CA ARG A 5 14.16 -21.07 32.30
C ARG A 5 15.19 -21.35 33.41
N ARG A 6 16.45 -21.63 33.05
CA ARG A 6 17.54 -21.94 33.97
C ARG A 6 18.30 -20.70 34.45
N CYS A 7 18.29 -19.61 33.67
CA CYS A 7 18.98 -18.36 34.00
C CYS A 7 18.02 -17.19 34.24
N HIS A 8 16.72 -17.46 34.45
CA HIS A 8 15.73 -16.40 34.59
C HIS A 8 16.00 -15.58 35.88
N PRO A 9 16.03 -14.23 35.80
CA PRO A 9 16.38 -13.38 36.95
C PRO A 9 15.44 -13.57 38.16
N ASP A 10 14.19 -13.97 37.92
CA ASP A 10 13.20 -14.30 38.97
C ASP A 10 13.59 -15.49 39.86
N LYS A 11 14.39 -16.44 39.34
CA LYS A 11 14.86 -17.60 40.12
C LYS A 11 16.15 -17.34 40.90
N PHE A 12 16.93 -16.34 40.49
CA PHE A 12 18.24 -16.04 41.04
C PHE A 12 18.43 -14.51 41.14
N PRO A 13 17.67 -13.83 42.02
CA PRO A 13 17.69 -12.36 42.11
C PRO A 13 19.04 -11.80 42.62
N ASP A 14 19.79 -12.57 43.40
CA ASP A 14 21.04 -12.13 44.05
C ASP A 14 22.30 -12.43 43.23
N GLU A 15 22.18 -13.10 42.07
CA GLU A 15 23.32 -13.55 41.30
C GLU A 15 23.46 -12.76 39.97
N PRO A 16 24.36 -11.77 39.91
CA PRO A 16 24.50 -10.89 38.74
C PRO A 16 24.92 -11.65 37.47
N LEU A 17 25.58 -12.80 37.62
CA LEU A 17 25.98 -13.66 36.51
C LEU A 17 24.80 -14.32 35.79
N ALA A 18 23.70 -14.60 36.50
CA ALA A 18 22.49 -15.17 35.91
C ALA A 18 21.83 -14.20 34.93
N THR A 19 21.76 -12.91 35.29
CA THR A 19 21.25 -11.83 34.44
C THR A 19 22.09 -11.66 33.17
N VAL A 20 23.42 -11.68 33.30
CA VAL A 20 24.32 -11.59 32.14
C VAL A 20 24.17 -12.81 31.22
N ALA A 21 24.07 -14.01 31.78
CA ALA A 21 23.85 -15.23 31.01
C ALA A 21 22.49 -15.21 30.28
N PHE A 22 21.44 -14.70 30.94
CA PHE A 22 20.12 -14.55 30.35
C PHE A 22 20.11 -13.55 29.19
N GLN A 23 20.81 -12.42 29.33
CA GLN A 23 20.95 -11.43 28.27
C GLN A 23 21.68 -12.02 27.06
N LYS A 24 22.81 -12.70 27.27
CA LYS A 24 23.56 -13.37 26.19
C LYS A 24 22.72 -14.43 25.48
N LEU A 25 21.96 -15.21 26.23
CA LEU A 25 21.10 -16.25 25.67
C LEU A 25 19.92 -15.67 24.89
N SER A 26 19.30 -14.61 25.40
CA SER A 26 18.20 -13.90 24.72
C SER A 26 18.67 -13.28 23.40
N TYR A 27 19.87 -12.69 23.42
CA TYR A 27 20.52 -12.18 22.22
C TYR A 27 20.80 -13.28 21.19
N ALA A 28 21.47 -14.37 21.60
CA ALA A 28 21.75 -15.49 20.72
C ALA A 28 20.48 -16.09 20.12
N TYR A 29 19.41 -16.20 20.90
CA TYR A 29 18.11 -16.65 20.42
C TYR A 29 17.53 -15.70 19.38
N SER A 30 17.53 -14.39 19.63
CA SER A 30 16.99 -13.38 18.71
C SER A 30 17.67 -13.37 17.33
N VAL A 31 18.94 -13.78 17.26
CA VAL A 31 19.74 -13.88 16.03
C VAL A 31 19.58 -15.25 15.37
N LEU A 32 19.59 -16.34 16.14
CA LEU A 32 19.56 -17.70 15.59
C LEU A 32 18.14 -18.24 15.32
N SER A 33 17.10 -17.64 15.91
CA SER A 33 15.71 -18.06 15.71
C SER A 33 15.17 -17.70 14.33
N ASP A 34 15.70 -16.65 13.70
CA ASP A 34 15.31 -16.20 12.37
C ASP A 34 16.36 -16.64 11.35
N THR A 35 15.92 -17.41 10.35
CA THR A 35 16.75 -17.97 9.28
C THR A 35 17.53 -16.90 8.52
N ARG A 36 16.97 -15.69 8.37
CA ARG A 36 17.64 -14.56 7.70
C ARG A 36 18.76 -14.01 8.57
N LYS A 37 18.49 -13.80 9.86
CA LYS A 37 19.44 -13.25 10.83
C LYS A 37 20.61 -14.18 11.09
N ARG A 38 20.36 -15.49 11.13
CA ARG A 38 21.40 -16.51 11.20
C ARG A 38 22.36 -16.44 10.02
N ARG A 39 21.85 -16.36 8.79
CA ARG A 39 22.70 -16.24 7.59
C ARG A 39 23.58 -15.00 7.60
N LEU A 40 23.05 -13.87 8.08
CA LEU A 40 23.80 -12.63 8.18
C LEU A 40 24.90 -12.70 9.26
N TYR A 41 24.61 -13.32 10.41
CA TYR A 41 25.59 -13.59 11.46
C TYR A 41 26.72 -14.51 10.97
N ASP A 42 26.35 -15.59 10.28
CA ASP A 42 27.28 -16.55 9.69
C ASP A 42 28.16 -15.92 8.60
N ALA A 43 27.65 -14.91 7.87
CA ALA A 43 28.39 -14.20 6.82
C ALA A 43 29.31 -13.08 7.36
N ASN A 44 28.90 -12.36 8.40
CA ASN A 44 29.57 -11.13 8.82
C ASN A 44 30.48 -11.29 10.06
N GLY A 45 30.34 -12.40 10.81
CA GLY A 45 31.21 -12.71 11.96
C GLY A 45 31.03 -11.76 13.15
N SER A 46 30.32 -12.24 14.18
CA SER A 46 30.18 -11.63 15.53
C SER A 46 29.90 -10.11 15.57
N THR A 47 28.62 -9.76 15.64
CA THR A 47 28.19 -8.48 16.19
C THR A 47 28.19 -8.57 17.73
N GLU A 48 29.07 -7.83 18.38
CA GLU A 48 29.06 -7.58 19.82
C GLU A 48 27.63 -7.23 20.31
N PRO A 49 27.22 -7.65 21.53
CA PRO A 49 25.84 -7.55 22.03
C PRO A 49 25.29 -6.11 22.18
N GLY A 50 26.05 -5.07 21.82
CA GLY A 50 25.56 -3.69 21.70
C GLY A 50 25.53 -3.13 20.27
N ARG A 51 26.17 -3.78 19.28
CA ARG A 51 26.25 -3.28 17.89
C ARG A 51 25.17 -3.87 16.98
N ALA A 52 24.82 -5.15 17.15
CA ALA A 52 23.72 -5.76 16.37
C ALA A 52 22.37 -5.09 16.61
N GLN A 53 22.09 -4.74 17.87
CA GLN A 53 20.80 -4.17 18.24
C GLN A 53 20.58 -2.80 17.59
N ASN A 54 21.63 -1.97 17.54
CA ASN A 54 21.60 -0.66 16.89
C ASN A 54 21.57 -0.75 15.35
N MET A 55 22.25 -1.74 14.75
CA MET A 55 22.21 -1.93 13.28
C MET A 55 20.82 -2.40 12.81
N HIS A 56 20.17 -3.29 13.58
CA HIS A 56 18.83 -3.77 13.26
C HIS A 56 17.76 -2.70 13.48
N ASP A 57 17.90 -1.89 14.54
CA ASP A 57 16.99 -0.77 14.79
C ASP A 57 17.10 0.29 13.69
N ALA A 58 18.29 0.52 13.14
CA ALA A 58 18.49 1.42 12.01
C ALA A 58 17.83 0.90 10.72
N ASP A 59 17.98 -0.39 10.39
CA ASP A 59 17.34 -1.00 9.20
C ASP A 59 15.80 -1.03 9.33
N ASP A 60 15.28 -1.35 10.51
CA ASP A 60 13.84 -1.34 10.78
C ASP A 60 13.27 0.09 10.78
N THR A 61 14.04 1.07 11.25
CA THR A 61 13.67 2.49 11.20
C THR A 61 13.66 3.00 9.76
N LEU A 62 14.67 2.67 8.96
CA LEU A 62 14.71 3.00 7.54
C LEU A 62 13.55 2.35 6.79
N ASN A 63 13.26 1.07 7.03
CA ASN A 63 12.10 0.40 6.43
C ASN A 63 10.78 1.08 6.79
N LYS A 64 10.60 1.48 8.06
CA LYS A 64 9.39 2.22 8.49
C LYS A 64 9.26 3.57 7.78
N VAL A 65 10.35 4.32 7.66
CA VAL A 65 10.37 5.60 6.93
C VAL A 65 10.07 5.38 5.45
N LEU A 66 10.65 4.35 4.82
CA LEU A 66 10.42 4.03 3.42
C LEU A 66 8.97 3.60 3.16
N LEU A 67 8.39 2.82 4.08
CA LEU A 67 6.97 2.43 4.03
C LEU A 67 6.04 3.64 4.22
N ALA A 68 6.40 4.58 5.11
CA ALA A 68 5.66 5.82 5.27
C ALA A 68 5.69 6.66 3.98
N ILE A 69 6.88 6.86 3.39
CA ILE A 69 7.05 7.54 2.10
C ILE A 69 6.24 6.86 0.99
N TRP A 70 6.21 5.52 0.97
CA TRP A 70 5.42 4.78 -0.01
C TRP A 70 3.91 4.93 0.20
N ALA A 71 3.45 4.96 1.45
CA ALA A 71 2.05 5.22 1.78
C ALA A 71 1.64 6.64 1.38
N ASP A 72 2.45 7.64 1.73
CA ASP A 72 2.21 9.04 1.39
C ASP A 72 2.24 9.28 -0.13
N PHE A 73 3.14 8.59 -0.84
CA PHE A 73 3.17 8.59 -2.31
C PHE A 73 1.83 8.11 -2.91
N LEU A 74 1.22 7.07 -2.36
CA LEU A 74 -0.08 6.57 -2.83
C LEU A 74 -1.24 7.53 -2.48
N ASP A 75 -1.17 8.16 -1.31
CA ASP A 75 -2.13 9.16 -0.82
C ASP A 75 -1.95 10.55 -1.47
N ALA A 76 -0.98 10.70 -2.37
CA ALA A 76 -0.61 11.94 -3.05
C ALA A 76 -0.13 13.05 -2.09
N ASP A 77 0.37 12.68 -0.91
CA ASP A 77 1.10 13.58 -0.02
C ASP A 77 2.60 13.45 -0.28
N PHE A 78 3.20 14.47 -0.86
CA PHE A 78 4.63 14.46 -1.18
C PHE A 78 5.47 15.32 -0.22
N GLN A 79 4.91 15.75 0.92
CA GLN A 79 5.62 16.59 1.89
C GLN A 79 6.85 15.87 2.48
N LEU A 80 6.72 14.58 2.78
CA LEU A 80 7.83 13.76 3.29
C LEU A 80 8.92 13.53 2.24
N ILE A 81 8.54 13.35 0.97
CA ILE A 81 9.48 13.24 -0.16
C ILE A 81 10.26 14.55 -0.33
N ARG A 82 9.56 15.69 -0.26
CA ARG A 82 10.18 17.02 -0.33
C ARG A 82 11.15 17.26 0.84
N MET A 83 10.75 16.89 2.04
CA MET A 83 11.59 17.03 3.24
C MET A 83 12.82 16.12 3.20
N PHE A 84 12.66 14.90 2.67
CA PHE A 84 13.78 13.98 2.44
C PHE A 84 14.77 14.49 1.40
N LEU A 85 14.28 15.00 0.25
CA LEU A 85 15.12 15.60 -0.79
C LEU A 85 15.91 16.81 -0.29
N ARG A 86 15.29 17.66 0.55
CA ARG A 86 15.98 18.76 1.22
C ARG A 86 17.06 18.26 2.17
N SER A 87 16.77 17.25 2.98
CA SER A 87 17.76 16.65 3.87
C SER A 87 18.97 16.07 3.12
N ILE A 88 18.75 15.41 1.98
CA ILE A 88 19.85 14.93 1.12
C ILE A 88 20.66 16.08 0.54
N GLY A 89 20.00 17.16 0.08
CA GLY A 89 20.66 18.36 -0.42
C GLY A 89 21.51 19.06 0.64
N GLU A 90 21.06 19.07 1.90
CA GLU A 90 21.80 19.61 3.05
C GLU A 90 23.02 18.75 3.43
N MET A 91 22.91 17.43 3.33
CA MET A 91 24.02 16.51 3.62
C MET A 91 25.09 16.50 2.53
N ASN A 92 24.73 16.81 1.27
CA ASN A 92 25.69 16.88 0.17
C ASN A 92 25.46 18.11 -0.72
N PRO A 93 26.20 19.22 -0.50
CA PRO A 93 26.02 20.45 -1.26
C PRO A 93 26.38 20.33 -2.75
N LYS A 94 27.02 19.23 -3.18
CA LYS A 94 27.24 18.93 -4.62
C LYS A 94 25.98 18.40 -5.30
N LEU A 95 25.03 17.87 -4.54
CA LEU A 95 23.71 17.39 -4.98
C LEU A 95 22.64 18.43 -4.65
N HIS A 96 22.86 19.67 -5.07
CA HIS A 96 21.92 20.75 -4.83
C HIS A 96 20.65 20.52 -5.68
N PHE A 97 19.64 19.90 -5.09
CA PHE A 97 18.30 19.87 -5.67
C PHE A 97 17.73 21.29 -5.57
N SER A 98 17.77 22.04 -6.67
CA SER A 98 17.06 23.32 -6.79
C SER A 98 15.57 23.11 -6.54
N ASP A 99 14.88 24.10 -5.95
CA ASP A 99 13.42 24.00 -5.78
C ASP A 99 12.74 23.67 -7.13
N GLU A 100 13.25 24.15 -8.26
CA GLU A 100 12.76 23.82 -9.60
C GLU A 100 12.90 22.33 -9.97
N THR A 101 14.05 21.70 -9.69
CA THR A 101 14.23 20.27 -9.99
C THR A 101 13.42 19.38 -9.04
N THR A 102 13.17 19.85 -7.82
CA THR A 102 12.26 19.17 -6.90
C THR A 102 10.82 19.20 -7.39
N GLU A 103 10.32 20.33 -7.91
CA GLU A 103 8.96 20.40 -8.47
C GLU A 103 8.79 19.50 -9.70
N ILE A 104 9.77 19.46 -10.61
CA ILE A 104 9.72 18.58 -11.78
C ILE A 104 9.68 17.11 -11.36
N LEU A 105 10.49 16.73 -10.37
CA LEU A 105 10.52 15.37 -9.84
C LEU A 105 9.20 15.01 -9.15
N LEU A 106 8.65 15.93 -8.37
CA LEU A 106 7.33 15.76 -7.74
C LEU A 106 6.23 15.60 -8.78
N GLN A 107 6.23 16.41 -9.83
CA GLN A 107 5.26 16.29 -10.92
C GLN A 107 5.37 14.96 -11.66
N ALA A 108 6.60 14.46 -11.88
CA ALA A 108 6.82 13.14 -12.47
C ALA A 108 6.29 12.02 -11.56
N LEU A 109 6.46 12.14 -10.24
CA LEU A 109 5.93 11.19 -9.26
C LEU A 109 4.39 11.21 -9.22
N VAL A 110 3.76 12.38 -9.32
CA VAL A 110 2.30 12.52 -9.43
C VAL A 110 1.79 11.79 -10.68
N ASN A 111 2.42 12.05 -11.84
CA ASN A 111 2.03 11.39 -13.08
C ASN A 111 2.20 9.86 -12.98
N LEU A 112 3.29 9.39 -12.40
CA LEU A 112 3.53 7.96 -12.16
C LEU A 112 2.46 7.36 -11.23
N ARG A 113 2.11 8.08 -10.16
CA ARG A 113 1.06 7.68 -9.23
C ARG A 113 -0.29 7.54 -9.94
N ASP A 114 -0.63 8.47 -10.83
CA ASP A 114 -1.87 8.41 -11.59
C ASP A 114 -1.90 7.21 -12.54
N VAL A 115 -0.79 6.88 -13.19
CA VAL A 115 -0.67 5.65 -13.99
C VAL A 115 -0.83 4.39 -13.12
N ILE A 116 -0.21 4.36 -11.93
CA ILE A 116 -0.31 3.22 -11.01
C ILE A 116 -1.75 3.05 -10.50
N VAL A 117 -2.40 4.14 -10.10
CA VAL A 117 -3.75 4.11 -9.54
C VAL A 117 -4.79 3.78 -10.60
N SER A 118 -4.71 4.40 -11.79
CA SER A 118 -5.53 4.02 -12.95
C SER A 118 -5.28 2.54 -13.30
N GLY A 119 -4.02 2.12 -13.41
CA GLY A 119 -3.66 0.73 -13.68
C GLY A 119 -4.23 -0.27 -12.66
N GLN A 120 -4.29 0.09 -11.38
CA GLN A 120 -4.92 -0.75 -10.34
C GLN A 120 -6.43 -0.92 -10.53
N GLN A 121 -7.14 0.09 -11.04
CA GLN A 121 -8.58 -0.02 -11.31
C GLN A 121 -8.82 -0.98 -12.47
N HIS A 122 -8.05 -0.85 -13.55
CA HIS A 122 -8.08 -1.77 -14.69
C HIS A 122 -7.72 -3.20 -14.28
N PHE A 123 -6.68 -3.38 -13.48
CA PHE A 123 -6.27 -4.69 -13.00
C PHE A 123 -7.31 -5.34 -12.09
N ARG A 124 -8.00 -4.55 -11.24
CA ARG A 124 -9.11 -5.05 -10.43
C ARG A 124 -10.27 -5.54 -11.29
N LEU A 125 -10.65 -4.78 -12.31
CA LEU A 125 -11.69 -5.17 -13.26
C LEU A 125 -11.31 -6.46 -14.00
N LEU A 126 -10.07 -6.52 -14.51
CA LEU A 126 -9.54 -7.68 -15.20
C LEU A 126 -9.53 -8.93 -14.30
N LYS A 127 -9.06 -8.79 -13.06
CA LYS A 127 -9.03 -9.89 -12.08
C LYS A 127 -10.43 -10.42 -11.79
N PHE A 128 -11.43 -9.55 -11.64
CA PHE A 128 -12.82 -9.96 -11.39
C PHE A 128 -13.38 -10.77 -12.55
N GLU A 129 -13.21 -10.28 -13.78
CA GLU A 129 -13.70 -10.99 -14.97
C GLU A 129 -12.95 -12.31 -15.20
N LEU A 130 -11.65 -12.37 -14.89
CA LEU A 130 -10.86 -13.60 -14.96
C LEU A 130 -11.31 -14.64 -13.91
N MET A 131 -11.65 -14.19 -12.70
CA MET A 131 -12.21 -15.05 -11.64
C MET A 131 -13.56 -15.63 -12.07
N ARG A 132 -14.41 -14.81 -12.67
CA ARG A 132 -15.70 -15.25 -13.22
C ARG A 132 -15.53 -16.22 -14.39
N LEU A 133 -14.54 -16.00 -15.25
CA LEU A 133 -14.20 -16.93 -16.34
C LEU A 133 -13.75 -18.29 -15.78
N TYR A 134 -12.93 -18.27 -14.72
CA TYR A 134 -12.49 -19.47 -14.03
C TYR A 134 -13.65 -20.24 -13.40
N GLU A 135 -14.60 -19.55 -12.76
CA GLU A 135 -15.82 -20.17 -12.19
C GLU A 135 -16.68 -20.85 -13.27
N ILE A 136 -16.91 -20.19 -14.41
CA ILE A 136 -17.67 -20.75 -15.53
C ILE A 136 -16.95 -21.97 -16.12
N GLN A 137 -15.62 -21.90 -16.27
CA GLN A 137 -14.81 -23.02 -16.74
C GLN A 137 -14.84 -24.20 -15.75
N HIS A 138 -14.82 -23.92 -14.45
CA HIS A 138 -14.95 -24.94 -13.41
C HIS A 138 -16.35 -25.58 -13.43
N ALA A 139 -17.41 -24.79 -13.56
CA ALA A 139 -18.78 -25.27 -13.69
C ALA A 139 -18.97 -26.16 -14.94
N LEU A 140 -18.37 -25.79 -16.08
CA LEU A 140 -18.35 -26.61 -17.29
C LEU A 140 -17.67 -27.97 -17.07
N ARG A 141 -16.61 -28.00 -16.26
CA ARG A 141 -15.86 -29.24 -15.94
C ARG A 141 -16.62 -30.14 -14.97
N GLN A 142 -17.50 -29.60 -14.14
CA GLN A 142 -18.34 -30.36 -13.21
C GLN A 142 -19.62 -30.93 -13.86
N LEU A 143 -20.06 -30.42 -15.01
CA LEU A 143 -21.25 -30.92 -15.70
C LEU A 143 -20.99 -32.25 -16.42
N SER A 144 -21.94 -33.18 -16.27
CA SER A 144 -21.97 -34.47 -16.99
C SER A 144 -21.91 -34.28 -18.51
N TYR A 145 -21.31 -35.23 -19.22
CA TYR A 145 -21.14 -35.20 -20.68
C TYR A 145 -22.46 -35.05 -21.45
N PHE A 146 -23.53 -35.65 -20.91
CA PHE A 146 -24.85 -35.69 -21.54
C PHE A 146 -25.71 -34.44 -21.29
N ASP A 147 -25.24 -33.48 -20.50
CA ASP A 147 -26.01 -32.28 -20.15
C ASP A 147 -25.79 -31.14 -21.17
N VAL A 148 -26.19 -31.42 -22.41
CA VAL A 148 -26.03 -30.56 -23.60
C VAL A 148 -26.62 -29.13 -23.42
N PRO A 149 -27.84 -28.93 -22.87
CA PRO A 149 -28.38 -27.57 -22.73
C PRO A 149 -27.62 -26.73 -21.68
N GLY A 150 -27.15 -27.36 -20.60
CA GLY A 150 -26.32 -26.70 -19.59
C GLY A 150 -24.96 -26.28 -20.15
N ARG A 151 -24.32 -27.17 -20.94
CA ARG A 151 -23.06 -26.90 -21.64
C ARG A 151 -23.19 -25.80 -22.67
N LEU A 152 -24.28 -25.79 -23.45
CA LEU A 152 -24.54 -24.74 -24.44
C LEU A 152 -24.69 -23.37 -23.76
N LYS A 153 -25.49 -23.29 -22.69
CA LYS A 153 -25.72 -22.06 -21.93
C LYS A 153 -24.43 -21.49 -21.32
N LEU A 154 -23.60 -22.35 -20.71
CA LEU A 154 -22.32 -21.94 -20.13
C LEU A 154 -21.30 -21.56 -21.22
N THR A 155 -21.29 -22.24 -22.36
CA THR A 155 -20.43 -21.89 -23.50
C THR A 155 -20.82 -20.53 -24.09
N ILE A 156 -22.11 -20.22 -24.19
CA ILE A 156 -22.61 -18.90 -24.62
C ILE A 156 -22.24 -17.82 -23.59
N GLN A 157 -22.35 -18.12 -22.29
CA GLN A 157 -21.94 -17.19 -21.23
C GLN A 157 -20.43 -16.92 -21.26
N LEU A 158 -19.62 -17.94 -21.50
CA LEU A 158 -18.17 -17.82 -21.68
C LEU A 158 -17.85 -16.94 -22.89
N ALA A 159 -18.44 -17.21 -24.06
CA ALA A 159 -18.25 -16.42 -25.27
C ALA A 159 -18.65 -14.95 -25.07
N ARG A 160 -19.77 -14.70 -24.40
CA ARG A 160 -20.23 -13.35 -24.07
C ARG A 160 -19.26 -12.63 -23.14
N LEU A 161 -18.70 -13.32 -22.13
CA LEU A 161 -17.75 -12.73 -21.19
C LEU A 161 -16.40 -12.41 -21.85
N THR A 162 -15.91 -13.32 -22.69
CA THR A 162 -14.66 -13.13 -23.45
C THR A 162 -14.75 -11.95 -24.41
N ILE A 163 -15.91 -11.71 -25.03
CA ILE A 163 -16.14 -10.55 -25.92
C ILE A 163 -16.39 -9.27 -25.11
N ALA A 164 -17.06 -9.36 -23.95
CA ALA A 164 -17.35 -8.22 -23.10
C ALA A 164 -16.11 -7.68 -22.37
N LEU A 165 -15.13 -8.53 -22.07
CA LEU A 165 -13.88 -8.19 -21.40
C LEU A 165 -13.11 -7.03 -22.08
N PRO A 166 -12.71 -7.14 -23.37
CA PRO A 166 -12.01 -6.05 -24.04
C PRO A 166 -12.89 -4.80 -24.19
N VAL A 167 -14.19 -4.97 -24.43
CA VAL A 167 -15.13 -3.83 -24.61
C VAL A 167 -15.33 -3.04 -23.31
N ASN A 168 -15.38 -3.72 -22.16
CA ASN A 168 -15.52 -3.06 -20.87
C ASN A 168 -14.23 -2.36 -20.45
N VAL A 169 -13.07 -2.94 -20.80
CA VAL A 169 -11.76 -2.30 -20.62
C VAL A 169 -11.64 -1.06 -21.51
N ASP A 170 -11.99 -1.14 -22.79
CA ASP A 170 -11.98 -0.01 -23.72
C ASP A 170 -12.92 1.12 -23.26
N LYS A 171 -14.10 0.78 -22.72
CA LYS A 171 -15.04 1.77 -22.16
C LYS A 171 -14.49 2.45 -20.91
N ALA A 172 -13.78 1.72 -20.05
CA ALA A 172 -13.13 2.29 -18.87
C ALA A 172 -12.01 3.27 -19.27
N ILE A 173 -11.18 2.89 -20.24
CA ILE A 173 -10.11 3.74 -20.80
C ILE A 173 -10.70 5.00 -21.43
N MET A 174 -11.79 4.88 -22.21
CA MET A 174 -12.46 6.03 -22.83
C MET A 174 -13.20 6.92 -21.83
N ALA A 175 -13.69 6.37 -20.71
CA ALA A 175 -14.30 7.16 -19.64
C ALA A 175 -13.25 8.03 -18.92
N GLU A 176 -12.08 7.48 -18.62
CA GLU A 176 -10.96 8.22 -18.01
C GLU A 176 -10.43 9.33 -18.93
N GLN A 177 -10.32 9.07 -20.24
CA GLN A 177 -9.91 10.09 -21.22
C GLN A 177 -10.93 11.24 -21.34
N ARG A 178 -12.23 10.96 -21.20
CA ARG A 178 -13.28 11.98 -21.22
C ARG A 178 -13.26 12.87 -19.99
N GLU A 179 -12.97 12.31 -18.82
CA GLU A 179 -12.85 13.07 -17.57
C GLU A 179 -11.59 13.95 -17.54
N GLY A 180 -10.46 13.47 -18.07
CA GLY A 180 -9.23 14.27 -18.20
C GLY A 180 -9.36 15.44 -19.19
N ASN A 181 -10.06 15.24 -20.32
CA ASN A 181 -10.28 16.29 -21.32
C ASN A 181 -11.27 17.39 -20.85
N ASN A 182 -12.17 17.05 -19.91
CA ASN A 182 -13.13 18.02 -19.36
C ASN A 182 -12.51 18.92 -18.27
N GLN A 183 -11.34 18.58 -17.72
CA GLN A 183 -10.60 19.41 -16.77
C GLN A 183 -9.63 20.40 -17.45
N GLN A 184 -9.15 20.11 -18.66
CA GLN A 184 -8.28 21.04 -19.42
C GLN A 184 -9.05 22.09 -20.25
N GLY A 185 -10.36 21.94 -20.45
CA GLY A 185 -11.19 22.89 -21.20
C GLY A 185 -11.71 24.11 -20.43
N GLY A 186 -11.26 24.33 -19.18
CA GLY A 186 -11.88 25.27 -18.24
C GLY A 186 -11.05 26.49 -17.83
N ILE A 187 -10.20 27.05 -18.68
CA ILE A 187 -9.57 28.36 -18.39
C ILE A 187 -10.43 29.48 -19.00
N GLY A 188 -11.26 30.12 -18.17
CA GLY A 188 -11.90 31.38 -18.55
C GLY A 188 -13.10 31.87 -17.73
N ARG A 189 -12.90 32.34 -16.49
CA ARG A 189 -13.40 33.62 -15.91
C ARG A 189 -13.54 33.57 -14.37
N PRO A 190 -13.25 34.67 -13.66
CA PRO A 190 -13.31 34.71 -12.20
C PRO A 190 -14.76 34.87 -11.74
N ARG A 191 -15.19 34.11 -10.74
CA ARG A 191 -16.49 34.33 -10.09
C ARG A 191 -16.36 34.31 -8.57
N GLY A 192 -16.27 35.53 -8.03
CA GLY A 192 -17.10 36.01 -6.93
C GLY A 192 -17.19 35.14 -5.68
N ARG A 193 -16.44 35.56 -4.66
CA ARG A 193 -16.70 35.35 -3.24
C ARG A 193 -18.16 35.71 -2.91
N GLU A 194 -19.00 34.73 -2.55
CA GLU A 194 -20.30 35.04 -1.92
C GLU A 194 -20.81 33.91 -1.00
N GLY A 195 -20.93 34.24 0.29
CA GLY A 195 -22.08 33.86 1.12
C GLY A 195 -22.20 32.42 1.61
N ARG A 196 -21.46 32.09 2.68
CA ARG A 196 -21.78 31.00 3.62
C ARG A 196 -23.15 31.26 4.26
N LYS A 197 -24.24 30.69 3.73
CA LYS A 197 -25.56 30.75 4.39
C LYS A 197 -25.61 29.70 5.51
N ARG A 198 -25.64 30.20 6.75
CA ARG A 198 -25.98 29.44 7.97
C ARG A 198 -27.41 28.91 7.83
N LEU A 199 -27.60 27.60 8.00
CA LEU A 199 -28.93 27.03 8.20
C LEU A 199 -29.55 27.65 9.46
N THR A 200 -30.76 28.21 9.30
CA THR A 200 -31.52 28.76 10.42
C THR A 200 -32.55 27.73 10.89
N HIS A 201 -32.83 27.77 12.19
CA HIS A 201 -33.64 26.83 12.97
C HIS A 201 -35.14 26.73 12.54
N ALA A 202 -35.53 27.40 11.46
CA ALA A 202 -36.89 27.38 10.92
C ALA A 202 -37.14 26.19 9.96
N ASP A 203 -36.10 25.68 9.28
CA ASP A 203 -36.26 24.60 8.29
C ASP A 203 -36.45 23.20 8.92
N LEU A 204 -36.09 23.03 10.19
CA LEU A 204 -36.25 21.75 10.92
C LEU A 204 -37.69 21.48 11.38
N LYS A 205 -38.59 22.48 11.35
CA LYS A 205 -40.01 22.27 11.72
C LYS A 205 -40.90 21.84 10.56
N SER A 206 -40.45 21.94 9.31
CA SER A 206 -41.26 21.53 8.16
C SER A 206 -41.17 20.04 7.83
N ILE A 207 -40.25 19.29 8.44
CA ILE A 207 -40.08 17.85 8.22
C ILE A 207 -40.89 17.01 9.25
N ALA A 208 -41.39 17.62 10.33
CA ALA A 208 -42.10 16.91 11.41
C ALA A 208 -43.63 17.03 11.37
N ILE A 209 -44.22 17.74 10.40
CA ILE A 209 -45.68 17.92 10.30
C ILE A 209 -46.17 17.49 8.90
N HIS A 210 -45.97 16.21 8.62
CA HIS A 210 -46.67 15.33 7.67
C HIS A 210 -46.19 13.93 8.11
N GLY A 211 -46.65 13.35 9.23
CA GLY A 211 -48.02 13.29 9.70
C GLY A 211 -48.85 12.56 8.64
N ALA A 212 -49.45 11.40 8.87
CA ALA A 212 -49.63 10.56 10.04
C ALA A 212 -50.19 9.23 9.50
#